data_AF-A0A367ZHR7-F1
#
_entry.id   AF-A0A367ZHR7-F1
#
_cell.length_a   1.000
_cell.length_b   1.000
_cell.length_c   1.000
_cell.angle_alpha   90.00
_cell.angle_beta   90.00
_cell.angle_gamma   90.00
#
_symmetry.space_group_name_H-M   'P 1'
#
loop_
_entity.id
_entity.type
_entity.pdbx_description
1 polymer ?
#
loop_
_entity_poly.entity_id
_entity_poly.type
_entity_poly.pdbx_seq_one_letter_code
_entity_poly.pdbx_strand_id
1 'polypeptide(L)'
;MFAFLIFSGCDKGLSPPPPEKVDQGIAGVIYYQGVFPDSLKEHRLIAAKMYRKYRSINEILNLVLSGSDSIQIYPPISSPSLPLYKIDTLSYRFSLPPSTYKYIAIVQTTGELMDSTKWKVVGVYGTNHENFQPYEVEVKLGEFVENVNIFVDYNNLPPQPFY
;
A
#
# COMPACT_ATOMS: atom_id res chain seq x y z
N MET A 1 -54.94 -46.78 8.00
CA MET A 1 -53.71 -47.09 8.74
C MET A 1 -52.77 -45.92 8.55
N PHE A 2 -52.58 -45.13 9.61
CA PHE A 2 -51.73 -43.94 9.68
C PHE A 2 -50.32 -44.40 10.08
N ALA A 3 -49.27 -44.07 9.33
CA ALA A 3 -47.86 -44.23 9.75
C ALA A 3 -46.95 -43.37 8.84
N PHE A 4 -46.52 -42.19 9.27
CA PHE A 4 -45.33 -41.86 10.09
C PHE A 4 -44.16 -41.38 9.22
N LEU A 5 -44.04 -40.04 9.13
CA LEU A 5 -42.84 -39.31 8.67
C LEU A 5 -41.69 -39.53 9.68
N ILE A 6 -40.47 -39.81 9.20
CA ILE A 6 -39.24 -39.48 9.93
C ILE A 6 -38.23 -38.81 8.99
N PHE A 7 -37.93 -37.56 9.33
CA PHE A 7 -36.79 -36.74 8.94
C PHE A 7 -35.47 -37.37 9.42
N SER A 8 -34.42 -37.37 8.59
CA SER A 8 -32.99 -37.37 9.01
C SER A 8 -32.12 -37.11 7.77
N GLY A 9 -31.24 -36.11 7.67
CA GLY A 9 -30.77 -35.16 8.67
C GLY A 9 -30.27 -33.84 8.05
N CYS A 10 -30.39 -32.77 8.84
CA CYS A 10 -29.72 -31.50 8.63
C CYS A 10 -28.31 -31.58 9.26
N ASP A 11 -27.31 -32.02 8.49
CA ASP A 11 -25.90 -31.90 8.88
C ASP A 11 -25.23 -30.78 8.08
N LYS A 12 -25.59 -29.54 8.41
CA LYS A 12 -24.70 -28.39 8.26
C LYS A 12 -24.80 -27.58 9.52
N GLY A 13 -24.04 -28.01 10.52
CA GLY A 13 -23.72 -27.19 11.68
C GLY A 13 -23.31 -25.81 11.19
N LEU A 14 -23.86 -24.79 11.83
CA LEU A 14 -23.59 -23.38 11.54
C LEU A 14 -22.08 -23.17 11.63
N SER A 15 -21.41 -22.99 10.49
CA SER A 15 -20.04 -22.50 10.48
C SER A 15 -20.00 -21.21 11.29
N PRO A 16 -19.01 -21.00 12.17
CA PRO A 16 -18.89 -19.75 12.89
C PRO A 16 -18.86 -18.60 11.87
N PRO A 17 -19.49 -17.46 12.19
CA PRO A 17 -19.44 -16.31 11.31
C PRO A 17 -17.96 -15.97 11.04
N PRO A 18 -17.62 -15.55 9.81
CA PRO A 18 -16.27 -15.10 9.51
C PRO A 18 -15.83 -14.08 10.57
N PRO A 19 -14.58 -14.15 11.06
CA PRO A 19 -14.10 -13.15 12.01
C PRO A 19 -14.35 -11.76 11.43
N GLU A 20 -14.90 -10.86 12.24
CA GLU A 20 -15.14 -9.47 11.83
C GLU A 20 -13.83 -8.89 11.28
N LYS A 21 -13.91 -8.25 10.11
CA LYS A 21 -12.77 -7.51 9.57
C LYS A 21 -12.51 -6.33 10.51
N VAL A 22 -11.50 -6.48 11.36
CA VAL A 22 -11.05 -5.40 12.23
C VAL A 22 -10.42 -4.32 11.35
N ASP A 23 -10.93 -3.08 11.40
CA ASP A 23 -10.33 -1.94 10.70
C ASP A 23 -9.00 -1.58 11.35
N GLN A 24 -7.95 -1.49 10.54
CA GLN A 24 -6.57 -1.31 10.97
C GLN A 24 -5.72 -0.87 9.78
N GLY A 25 -4.64 -0.14 10.03
CA GLY A 25 -3.76 0.33 8.97
C GLY A 25 -3.06 1.66 9.28
N ILE A 26 -2.87 2.46 8.24
CA ILE A 26 -2.19 3.76 8.34
C ILE A 26 -2.99 4.86 7.63
N ALA A 27 -3.03 6.04 8.22
CA ALA A 27 -3.65 7.24 7.65
C ALA A 27 -2.73 8.45 7.79
N GLY A 28 -2.92 9.39 6.88
CA GLY A 28 -2.16 10.62 6.86
C GLY A 28 -2.51 11.48 5.66
N VAL A 29 -1.64 12.46 5.43
CA VAL A 29 -1.73 13.40 4.33
C VAL A 29 -0.45 13.30 3.49
N ILE A 30 -0.64 13.19 2.18
CA ILE A 30 0.44 13.34 1.21
C ILE A 30 0.48 14.82 0.81
N TYR A 31 1.63 15.46 0.96
CA TYR A 31 1.89 16.84 0.56
C TYR A 31 2.70 16.82 -0.73
N TYR A 32 2.25 17.55 -1.75
CA TYR A 32 2.91 17.64 -3.05
C TYR A 32 3.54 19.02 -3.24
N GLN A 33 4.79 19.03 -3.69
CA GLN A 33 5.54 20.23 -4.02
C GLN A 33 6.31 20.04 -5.32
N GLY A 34 6.42 21.13 -6.10
CA GLY A 34 7.17 21.16 -7.35
C GLY A 34 6.29 20.95 -8.59
N VAL A 35 6.93 20.81 -9.74
CA VAL A 35 6.25 20.65 -11.02
C VAL A 35 6.04 19.16 -11.31
N PHE A 36 4.78 18.75 -11.35
CA PHE A 36 4.40 17.41 -11.77
C PHE A 36 4.89 17.15 -13.20
N PRO A 37 5.44 15.96 -13.50
CA PRO A 37 5.75 15.59 -14.88
C PRO A 37 4.47 15.56 -15.73
N ASP A 38 4.48 16.19 -16.91
CA ASP A 38 3.35 16.14 -17.84
C ASP A 38 2.99 14.71 -18.27
N SER A 39 3.94 13.78 -18.14
CA SER A 39 3.77 12.37 -18.45
C SER A 39 3.31 11.51 -17.27
N LEU A 40 2.99 12.09 -16.10
CA LEU A 40 2.53 11.34 -14.94
C LEU A 40 1.27 10.52 -15.28
N LYS A 41 1.31 9.21 -15.00
CA LYS A 41 0.21 8.28 -15.26
C LYS A 41 -0.45 7.76 -14.00
N GLU A 42 0.33 7.43 -12.97
CA GLU A 42 -0.21 6.85 -11.73
C GLU A 42 0.61 7.25 -10.51
N HIS A 43 -0.08 7.33 -9.37
CA HIS A 43 0.48 7.36 -8.02
C HIS A 43 -0.10 6.25 -7.19
N ARG A 44 0.77 5.53 -6.49
CA ARG A 44 0.37 4.51 -5.53
C ARG A 44 1.22 4.63 -4.28
N LEU A 45 0.58 4.41 -3.14
CA LEU A 45 1.21 4.24 -1.85
C LEU A 45 1.63 2.77 -1.71
N ILE A 46 2.86 2.54 -1.30
CA ILE A 46 3.37 1.21 -0.97
C ILE A 46 3.76 1.15 0.50
N ALA A 47 3.55 0.00 1.12
CA ALA A 47 4.01 -0.31 2.47
C ALA A 47 4.71 -1.66 2.46
N ALA A 48 6.01 -1.68 2.76
CA ALA A 48 6.82 -2.89 2.77
C ALA A 48 7.31 -3.25 4.17
N LYS A 49 7.28 -4.54 4.50
CA LYS A 49 7.80 -5.10 5.76
C LYS A 49 9.34 -5.13 5.82
N MET A 50 9.99 -4.78 4.71
CA MET A 50 11.45 -4.81 4.55
C MET A 50 11.90 -3.54 3.82
N TYR A 51 13.01 -2.94 4.25
CA TYR A 51 13.73 -1.92 3.50
C TYR A 51 15.09 -2.46 3.09
N ARG A 52 15.32 -2.61 1.78
CA ARG A 52 16.58 -3.06 1.21
C ARG A 52 16.75 -2.49 -0.20
N LYS A 53 17.97 -2.56 -0.73
CA LYS A 53 18.18 -2.35 -2.16
C LYS A 53 17.65 -3.55 -2.94
N TYR A 54 16.69 -3.30 -3.82
CA TYR A 54 16.16 -4.27 -4.77
C TYR A 54 17.05 -4.31 -6.01
N ARG A 55 17.10 -5.47 -6.67
CA ARG A 55 17.91 -5.63 -7.88
C ARG A 55 17.36 -4.82 -9.04
N SER A 56 16.04 -4.71 -9.09
CA SER A 56 15.30 -3.88 -10.05
C SER A 56 13.90 -3.66 -9.50
N ILE A 57 13.23 -2.67 -10.04
CA ILE A 57 11.80 -2.43 -9.86
C ILE A 57 10.91 -3.63 -10.25
N ASN A 58 11.33 -4.50 -11.18
CA ASN A 58 10.62 -5.76 -11.47
C ASN A 58 10.51 -6.67 -10.25
N GLU A 59 11.51 -6.67 -9.36
CA GLU A 59 11.46 -7.44 -8.12
C GLU A 59 10.33 -6.95 -7.21
N ILE A 60 10.16 -5.62 -7.10
CA ILE A 60 9.09 -5.00 -6.33
C ILE A 60 7.73 -5.32 -6.96
N LEU A 61 7.59 -5.12 -8.27
CA LEU A 61 6.34 -5.43 -8.97
C LEU A 61 5.98 -6.92 -8.86
N ASN A 62 6.95 -7.82 -8.97
CA ASN A 62 6.71 -9.26 -8.79
C ASN A 62 6.27 -9.60 -7.38
N LEU A 63 6.85 -8.97 -6.34
CA LEU A 63 6.41 -9.17 -4.96
C LEU A 63 4.97 -8.69 -4.76
N VAL A 64 4.60 -7.56 -5.35
CA VAL A 64 3.23 -7.02 -5.33
C VAL A 64 2.26 -7.94 -6.10
N LEU A 65 2.60 -8.32 -7.33
CA LEU A 65 1.75 -9.11 -8.24
C LEU A 65 1.62 -10.58 -7.82
N SER A 66 2.63 -11.14 -7.16
CA SER A 66 2.56 -12.49 -6.58
C SER A 66 1.69 -12.58 -5.34
N GLY A 67 1.15 -11.45 -4.87
CA GLY A 67 0.36 -11.40 -3.65
C GLY A 67 1.19 -11.65 -2.39
N SER A 68 2.49 -11.33 -2.42
CA SER A 68 3.34 -11.43 -1.24
C SER A 68 2.80 -10.50 -0.15
N ASP A 69 2.72 -11.00 1.09
CA ASP A 69 2.37 -10.19 2.25
C ASP A 69 3.46 -9.16 2.61
N SER A 70 4.64 -9.27 2.00
CA SER A 70 5.81 -8.42 2.25
C SER A 70 5.66 -6.98 1.73
N ILE A 71 4.85 -6.76 0.68
CA ILE A 71 4.59 -5.43 0.10
C ILE A 71 3.09 -5.29 -0.17
N GLN A 72 2.49 -4.26 0.42
CA GLN A 72 1.11 -3.87 0.16
C GLN A 72 1.10 -2.62 -0.73
N ILE A 73 0.11 -2.53 -1.63
CA ILE A 73 -0.07 -1.38 -2.54
C ILE A 73 -1.48 -0.80 -2.42
N TYR A 74 -1.56 0.53 -2.44
CA TYR A 74 -2.80 1.28 -2.33
C TYR A 74 -2.85 2.47 -3.29
N PRO A 75 -3.97 2.67 -4.01
CA PRO A 75 -5.02 1.69 -4.25
C PRO A 75 -4.47 0.40 -4.89
N PRO A 76 -5.18 -0.73 -4.82
CA PRO A 76 -4.78 -1.96 -5.49
C PRO A 76 -4.59 -1.75 -6.99
N ILE A 77 -3.69 -2.52 -7.61
CA ILE A 77 -3.39 -2.43 -9.06
C ILE A 77 -4.65 -2.49 -9.94
N SER A 78 -5.64 -3.30 -9.54
CA SER A 78 -6.92 -3.45 -10.24
C SER A 78 -7.87 -2.24 -10.12
N SER A 79 -7.49 -1.24 -9.31
CA SER A 79 -8.26 -0.03 -9.05
C SER A 79 -7.55 1.21 -9.62
N PRO A 80 -8.32 2.29 -9.91
CA PRO A 80 -7.73 3.59 -10.24
C PRO A 80 -6.68 4.01 -9.22
N SER A 81 -5.63 4.68 -9.68
CA SER A 81 -4.56 5.20 -8.84
C SER A 81 -5.06 6.29 -7.88
N LEU A 82 -4.18 6.76 -6.98
CA LEU A 82 -4.45 7.99 -6.22
C LEU A 82 -4.75 9.15 -7.19
N PRO A 83 -5.60 10.12 -6.78
CA PRO A 83 -5.78 11.39 -7.48
C PRO A 83 -4.47 12.03 -7.97
N LEU A 84 -4.44 12.40 -9.25
CA LEU A 84 -3.27 12.99 -9.93
C LEU A 84 -3.49 14.45 -10.36
N TYR A 85 -4.68 15.01 -10.11
CA TYR A 85 -4.94 16.41 -10.41
C TYR A 85 -4.12 17.29 -9.47
N LYS A 86 -3.69 18.48 -9.93
CA LYS A 86 -2.83 19.46 -9.23
C LYS A 86 -3.39 19.86 -7.86
N ILE A 87 -3.24 18.98 -6.88
CA ILE A 87 -3.61 19.17 -5.49
C ILE A 87 -2.34 19.26 -4.69
N ASP A 88 -2.29 20.23 -3.80
CA ASP A 88 -1.15 20.40 -2.90
C ASP A 88 -1.16 19.33 -1.80
N THR A 89 -2.33 18.74 -1.52
CA THR A 89 -2.50 17.74 -0.47
C THR A 89 -3.52 16.67 -0.82
N LEU A 90 -3.28 15.43 -0.36
CA LEU A 90 -4.21 14.31 -0.46
C LEU A 90 -4.26 13.53 0.85
N SER A 91 -5.41 13.51 1.52
CA SER A 91 -5.65 12.60 2.65
C SER A 91 -5.84 11.17 2.15
N TYR A 92 -5.31 10.20 2.89
CA TYR A 92 -5.45 8.79 2.55
C TYR A 92 -5.75 7.93 3.79
N ARG A 93 -6.37 6.77 3.54
CA ARG A 93 -6.61 5.73 4.53
C ARG A 93 -6.26 4.38 3.89
N PHE A 94 -5.20 3.74 4.38
CA PHE A 94 -4.66 2.51 3.81
C PHE A 94 -4.78 1.37 4.83
N SER A 95 -5.74 0.47 4.61
CA SER A 95 -5.90 -0.72 5.43
C SER A 95 -4.73 -1.69 5.25
N LEU A 96 -4.08 -2.06 6.35
CA LEU A 96 -2.89 -2.91 6.37
C LEU A 96 -3.01 -3.98 7.46
N PRO A 97 -2.60 -5.23 7.21
CA PRO A 97 -2.54 -6.24 8.28
C PRO A 97 -1.52 -5.87 9.37
N PRO A 98 -1.63 -6.43 10.59
CA PRO A 98 -0.74 -6.10 11.68
C PRO A 98 0.69 -6.51 11.33
N SER A 99 1.61 -5.55 11.39
CA SER A 99 3.01 -5.77 11.08
C SER A 99 3.84 -4.52 11.36
N THR A 100 5.16 -4.67 11.32
CA THR A 100 6.08 -3.54 11.25
C THR A 100 6.42 -3.28 9.79
N TYR A 101 5.97 -2.14 9.27
CA TYR A 101 6.30 -1.66 7.93
C TYR A 101 7.54 -0.79 8.02
N LYS A 102 8.61 -1.21 7.35
CA LYS A 102 9.92 -0.56 7.38
C LYS A 102 10.11 0.47 6.28
N TYR A 103 9.17 0.50 5.33
CA TYR A 103 9.22 1.41 4.20
C TYR A 103 7.81 1.75 3.73
N ILE A 104 7.44 3.02 3.84
CA ILE A 104 6.18 3.55 3.33
C ILE A 104 6.51 4.66 2.34
N ALA A 105 6.03 4.54 1.12
CA ALA A 105 6.46 5.42 0.04
C ALA A 105 5.39 5.65 -1.01
N ILE A 106 5.45 6.81 -1.66
CA ILE A 106 4.71 7.08 -2.89
C ILE A 106 5.58 6.67 -4.07
N VAL A 107 5.03 5.82 -4.91
CA VAL A 107 5.59 5.48 -6.22
C VAL A 107 4.76 6.11 -7.31
N GLN A 108 5.43 6.60 -8.34
CA GLN A 108 4.83 7.09 -9.58
C GLN A 108 5.23 6.21 -10.75
N THR A 109 4.41 6.16 -11.80
CA THR A 109 4.85 5.75 -13.14
C THR A 109 4.45 6.79 -14.17
N THR A 110 5.30 6.96 -15.19
CA THR A 110 5.03 7.80 -16.37
C THR A 110 4.74 6.97 -17.64
N GLY A 111 4.64 5.65 -17.49
CA GLY A 111 4.41 4.71 -18.59
C GLY A 111 3.30 3.73 -18.27
N GLU A 112 3.27 2.62 -19.01
CA GLU A 112 2.36 1.52 -18.69
C GLU A 112 2.72 0.90 -17.35
N LEU A 113 1.71 0.37 -16.64
CA LEU A 113 1.88 -0.24 -15.32
C LEU A 113 2.97 -1.33 -15.33
N MET A 114 3.04 -2.12 -16.41
CA MET A 114 3.99 -3.23 -16.56
C MET A 114 5.38 -2.78 -17.01
N ASP A 115 5.55 -1.52 -17.46
CA ASP A 115 6.86 -0.97 -17.79
C ASP A 115 7.55 -0.51 -16.52
N SER A 116 8.24 -1.46 -15.90
CA SER A 116 8.94 -1.25 -14.64
C SER A 116 9.97 -0.11 -14.73
N THR A 117 10.58 0.13 -15.90
CA THR A 117 11.59 1.19 -16.09
C THR A 117 11.06 2.61 -15.90
N LYS A 118 9.74 2.79 -15.89
CA LYS A 118 9.06 4.09 -15.76
C LYS A 118 8.64 4.41 -14.35
N TRP A 119 8.82 3.48 -13.41
CA TRP A 119 8.48 3.70 -12.03
C TRP A 119 9.57 4.44 -11.27
N LYS A 120 9.16 5.34 -10.38
CA LYS A 120 10.04 6.07 -9.47
C LYS A 120 9.39 6.21 -8.10
N VAL A 121 10.19 6.12 -7.06
CA VAL A 121 9.80 6.58 -5.72
C VAL A 121 9.88 8.11 -5.71
N VAL A 122 8.82 8.77 -5.25
CA VAL A 122 8.71 10.25 -5.23
C VAL A 122 8.50 10.84 -3.85
N GLY A 123 8.15 10.02 -2.86
CA GLY A 123 8.08 10.44 -1.47
C GLY A 123 8.21 9.24 -0.55
N VAL A 124 8.79 9.44 0.63
CA VAL A 124 8.98 8.40 1.64
C VAL A 124 8.62 8.96 3.00
N TYR A 125 7.88 8.18 3.79
CA TYR A 125 7.53 8.53 5.15
C TYR A 125 8.78 8.59 6.03
N GLY A 126 8.93 9.69 6.78
CA GLY A 126 9.92 9.85 7.84
C GLY A 126 11.35 9.52 7.41
N THR A 127 11.96 10.35 6.56
CA THR A 127 13.36 10.16 6.18
C THR A 127 14.25 11.22 6.79
N ASN A 128 15.41 10.83 7.29
CA ASN A 128 16.49 11.77 7.59
C ASN A 128 17.28 12.05 6.30
N HIS A 129 17.41 13.33 5.95
CA HIS A 129 18.12 13.78 4.74
C HIS A 129 19.62 13.44 4.73
N GLU A 130 20.24 13.18 5.89
CA GLU A 130 21.68 12.91 5.98
C GLU A 130 22.07 11.48 5.58
N ASN A 131 21.22 10.48 5.88
CA ASN A 131 21.54 9.07 5.66
C ASN A 131 20.44 8.27 4.95
N PHE A 132 19.34 8.92 4.57
CA PHE A 132 18.15 8.33 3.96
C PHE A 132 17.72 7.03 4.64
N GLN A 133 17.37 7.13 5.91
CA GLN A 133 16.81 6.04 6.69
C GLN A 133 15.30 6.25 6.91
N PRO A 134 14.43 5.45 6.27
CA PRO A 134 12.98 5.54 6.45
C PRO A 134 12.55 5.15 7.87
N TYR A 135 11.49 5.79 8.37
CA TYR A 135 10.90 5.45 9.66
C TYR A 135 10.02 4.20 9.54
N GLU A 136 10.07 3.38 10.58
CA GLU A 136 9.21 2.21 10.70
C GLU A 136 7.86 2.61 11.30
N VAL A 137 6.80 1.92 10.88
CA VAL A 137 5.45 2.06 11.44
C VAL A 137 4.95 0.69 11.86
N GLU A 138 4.60 0.56 13.14
CA GLU A 138 3.98 -0.64 13.68
C GLU A 138 2.46 -0.51 13.61
N VAL A 139 1.81 -1.37 12.82
CA VAL A 139 0.36 -1.52 12.81
C VAL A 139 0.01 -2.71 13.71
N LYS A 140 -0.79 -2.47 14.76
CA LYS A 140 -1.30 -3.52 15.65
C LYS A 140 -2.71 -3.94 15.24
N LEU A 141 -3.15 -5.07 15.78
CA LEU A 141 -4.49 -5.57 15.54
C LEU A 141 -5.54 -4.56 16.02
N GLY A 142 -6.38 -4.08 15.08
CA GLY A 142 -7.41 -3.08 15.35
C GLY A 142 -6.91 -1.67 15.61
N GLU A 143 -5.66 -1.37 15.25
CA GLU A 143 -5.09 -0.04 15.34
C GLU A 143 -4.97 0.61 13.96
N PHE A 144 -5.39 1.87 13.88
CA PHE A 144 -5.10 2.75 12.76
C PHE A 144 -4.06 3.78 13.18
N VAL A 145 -2.87 3.69 12.62
CA VAL A 145 -1.79 4.64 12.91
C VAL A 145 -2.04 5.91 12.11
N GLU A 146 -2.36 6.99 12.82
CA GLU A 146 -2.60 8.31 12.24
C GLU A 146 -1.30 9.11 12.08
N ASN A 147 -1.37 10.23 11.36
CA ASN A 147 -0.25 11.15 11.13
C ASN A 147 0.95 10.56 10.39
N VAL A 148 0.73 9.53 9.56
CA VAL A 148 1.74 9.00 8.64
C VAL A 148 1.82 9.92 7.41
N ASN A 149 2.36 11.12 7.61
CA ASN A 149 2.38 12.16 6.59
C ASN A 149 3.59 12.01 5.65
N ILE A 150 3.36 12.12 4.34
CA ILE A 150 4.40 11.90 3.32
C ILE A 150 4.58 13.19 2.51
N PHE A 151 5.83 13.59 2.29
CA PHE A 151 6.17 14.74 1.47
C PHE A 151 6.73 14.25 0.12
N VAL A 152 6.14 14.74 -0.96
CA VAL A 152 6.56 14.50 -2.34
C VAL A 152 7.10 15.82 -2.89
N ASP A 153 8.42 15.90 -3.05
CA ASP A 153 9.09 17.04 -3.68
C ASP A 153 9.66 16.61 -5.03
N TYR A 154 9.02 17.03 -6.12
CA TYR A 154 9.44 16.71 -7.48
C TYR A 154 10.77 17.35 -7.89
N ASN A 155 11.23 18.37 -7.16
CA ASN A 155 12.53 18.99 -7.39
C ASN A 155 13.66 18.27 -6.64
N ASN A 156 13.31 17.46 -5.64
CA ASN A 156 14.27 16.74 -4.80
C ASN A 156 13.76 15.33 -4.46
N LEU A 157 13.76 14.47 -5.47
CA LEU A 157 13.27 13.10 -5.33
C LEU A 157 14.13 12.29 -4.35
N PRO A 158 13.53 11.38 -3.59
CA PRO A 158 14.27 10.47 -2.73
C PRO A 158 15.21 9.56 -3.54
N PRO A 159 16.32 9.07 -2.93
CA PRO A 159 17.12 7.99 -3.47
C PRO A 159 16.27 6.78 -3.86
N GLN A 160 16.51 6.25 -5.06
CA GLN A 160 15.77 5.11 -5.56
C GLN A 160 16.28 3.81 -4.92
N PRO A 161 15.41 2.94 -4.40
CA PRO A 161 15.80 1.70 -3.73
C PRO A 161 16.18 0.57 -4.72
N PHE A 162 16.35 0.87 -6.00
CA PHE A 162 16.70 -0.07 -7.06
C PHE A 162 17.74 0.54 -8.00
N TYR A 163 18.50 -0.34 -8.65
CA TYR A 163 19.48 0.00 -9.68
C TYR A 163 18.85 0.01 -11.07
#